data_AF-A0A7R9UGZ6-F1
#
_entry.id   AF-A0A7R9UGZ6-F1
#
_cell.length_a   1.000
_cell.length_b   1.000
_cell.length_c   1.000
_cell.angle_alpha   90.00
_cell.angle_beta   90.00
_cell.angle_gamma   90.00
#
_symmetry.space_group_name_H-M   'P 1'
#
loop_
_entity.id
_entity.type
_entity.pdbx_description
1 polymer ?
#
loop_
_entity_poly.entity_id
_entity_poly.type
_entity_poly.pdbx_seq_one_letter_code
_entity_poly.pdbx_strand_id
1 'polypeptide(L)'
;ASVMMYAAGARSFMTAVDVTTYNVLSSHLAGEDYFTACEPRYLDEGYRYRTLLKKLREDLDKRSIICLQEVSQIWESRLHAVFAKEGYYFITQLYGRPFNNYMGVGIAVPLDRYRIQDVNL
;
A
#
# COMPACT_ATOMS: atom_id res chain seq x y z
N ALA A 1 38.03 -28.19 29.72
CA ALA A 1 36.56 -28.09 29.57
C ALA A 1 36.11 -26.78 30.21
N SER A 2 35.87 -25.75 29.40
CA SER A 2 35.37 -24.46 29.90
C SER A 2 33.85 -24.45 29.74
N VAL A 3 33.14 -24.40 30.86
CA VAL A 3 31.69 -24.24 30.90
C VAL A 3 31.41 -22.76 30.83
N MET A 4 30.94 -22.26 29.68
CA MET A 4 30.29 -20.95 29.63
C MET A 4 28.80 -21.12 29.98
N MET A 5 28.46 -20.79 31.22
CA MET A 5 27.11 -20.36 31.57
C MET A 5 26.87 -18.98 30.95
N TYR A 6 25.98 -18.89 29.97
CA TYR A 6 25.36 -17.61 29.63
C TYR A 6 24.10 -17.44 30.48
N ALA A 7 24.13 -16.42 31.33
CA ALA A 7 22.97 -15.95 32.08
C ALA A 7 21.82 -15.61 31.12
N ALA A 8 20.60 -15.96 31.53
CA ALA A 8 19.37 -15.68 30.81
C ALA A 8 19.08 -14.16 30.75
N GLY A 9 19.71 -13.48 29.79
CA GLY A 9 19.27 -12.17 29.34
C GLY A 9 18.08 -12.35 28.41
N ALA A 10 16.93 -11.75 28.74
CA ALA A 10 15.77 -11.70 27.86
C ALA A 10 16.20 -11.20 26.47
N ARG A 11 16.11 -12.05 25.45
CA ARG A 11 16.23 -11.59 24.07
C ARG A 11 15.09 -10.61 23.84
N SER A 12 15.41 -9.32 23.70
CA SER A 12 14.50 -8.37 23.07
C SER A 12 14.23 -8.93 21.67
N PHE A 13 13.06 -9.50 21.47
CA PHE A 13 12.59 -9.80 20.12
C PHE A 13 12.34 -8.44 19.47
N MET A 14 13.32 -7.97 18.69
CA MET A 14 13.13 -6.79 17.88
C MET A 14 12.06 -7.13 16.85
N THR A 15 10.84 -6.67 17.10
CA THR A 15 9.73 -6.78 16.15
C THR A 15 10.05 -5.82 15.00
N ALA A 16 10.68 -6.34 13.95
CA ALA A 16 10.85 -5.59 12.72
C ALA A 16 9.46 -5.26 12.15
N VAL A 17 9.27 -3.99 11.78
CA VAL A 17 8.05 -3.50 11.14
C VAL A 17 8.41 -3.15 9.71
N ASP A 18 7.78 -3.83 8.77
CA ASP A 18 7.89 -3.49 7.35
C ASP A 18 6.85 -2.42 7.01
N VAL A 19 7.32 -1.34 6.36
CA VAL A 19 6.46 -0.25 5.88
C VAL A 19 6.81 0.03 4.43
N THR A 20 5.80 -0.01 3.57
CA THR A 20 5.91 0.25 2.14
C THR A 20 5.22 1.57 1.84
N THR A 21 5.89 2.44 1.08
CA THR A 21 5.26 3.67 0.57
C THR A 21 5.32 3.68 -0.95
N TYR A 22 4.20 3.99 -1.60
CA TYR A 22 4.14 4.02 -3.05
C TYR A 22 3.07 4.97 -3.61
N ASN A 23 3.47 5.81 -4.54
CA ASN A 23 2.56 6.63 -5.32
C ASN A 23 2.02 5.82 -6.51
N VAL A 24 0.69 5.64 -6.59
CA VAL A 24 0.06 4.79 -7.60
C VAL A 24 -0.21 5.48 -8.94
N LEU A 25 0.03 6.80 -9.02
CA LEU A 25 -0.32 7.69 -10.13
C LEU A 25 -1.82 7.60 -10.47
N SER A 26 -2.59 8.62 -10.11
CA SER A 26 -4.03 8.65 -10.41
C SER A 26 -4.26 8.47 -11.91
N SER A 27 -5.18 7.59 -12.31
CA SER A 27 -5.47 7.35 -13.74
C SER A 27 -5.95 8.61 -14.46
N HIS A 28 -6.57 9.55 -13.75
CA HIS A 28 -6.97 10.84 -14.33
C HIS A 28 -5.78 11.75 -14.67
N LEU A 29 -4.59 11.47 -14.11
CA LEU A 29 -3.36 12.20 -14.39
C LEU A 29 -2.43 11.43 -15.34
N ALA A 30 -2.78 10.19 -15.72
CA ALA A 30 -1.99 9.31 -16.58
C ALA A 30 -2.27 9.54 -18.08
N GLY A 31 -2.34 10.81 -18.51
CA GLY A 31 -2.63 11.19 -19.89
C GLY A 31 -1.46 10.95 -20.84
N GLU A 32 -1.76 10.53 -22.07
CA GLU A 32 -0.79 10.33 -23.16
C GLU A 32 -0.11 11.64 -23.58
N ASP A 33 -0.81 12.76 -23.43
CA ASP A 33 -0.33 14.12 -23.69
C ASP A 33 0.76 14.55 -22.70
N TYR A 34 0.75 13.99 -21.49
CA TYR A 34 1.78 14.23 -20.48
C TYR A 34 2.90 13.18 -20.55
N PHE A 35 2.54 11.89 -20.66
CA PHE A 35 3.49 10.77 -20.69
C PHE A 35 3.85 10.35 -22.12
N THR A 36 4.33 11.30 -22.92
CA THR A 36 4.54 11.14 -24.38
C THR A 36 5.56 10.07 -24.79
N ALA A 37 6.47 9.69 -23.89
CA ALA A 37 7.44 8.61 -24.12
C ALA A 37 6.90 7.22 -23.74
N CYS A 38 5.71 7.13 -23.13
CA CYS A 38 5.10 5.89 -22.73
C CYS A 38 4.16 5.39 -23.83
N GLU A 39 4.24 4.10 -24.16
CA GLU A 39 3.27 3.50 -25.08
C GLU A 39 1.88 3.55 -24.44
N PRO A 40 0.83 4.08 -25.13
CA PRO A 40 -0.51 4.28 -24.57
C PRO A 40 -1.09 3.10 -23.79
N ARG A 41 -0.87 1.87 -24.28
CA ARG A 41 -1.33 0.64 -23.62
C ARG A 41 -0.79 0.45 -22.20
N TYR A 42 0.34 1.07 -21.85
CA TYR A 42 0.93 1.01 -20.51
C TYR A 42 0.38 2.09 -19.57
N LEU A 43 -0.30 3.10 -20.10
CA LEU A 43 -1.03 4.11 -19.33
C LEU A 43 -2.44 3.63 -18.97
N ASP A 44 -2.99 2.67 -19.72
CA ASP A 44 -4.28 2.01 -19.44
C ASP A 44 -4.41 1.63 -17.96
N GLU A 45 -5.50 2.05 -17.35
CA GLU A 45 -5.80 1.83 -15.95
C GLU A 45 -5.81 0.34 -15.60
N GLY A 46 -6.39 -0.51 -16.45
CA GLY A 46 -6.46 -1.95 -16.22
C GLY A 46 -5.07 -2.59 -16.22
N TYR A 47 -4.22 -2.20 -17.17
CA TYR A 47 -2.83 -2.61 -17.24
C TYR A 47 -2.04 -2.17 -16.01
N ARG A 48 -2.12 -0.89 -15.64
CA ARG A 48 -1.43 -0.34 -14.47
C ARG A 48 -1.91 -0.98 -13.18
N TYR A 49 -3.20 -1.23 -13.04
CA TYR A 49 -3.77 -1.92 -11.87
C TYR A 49 -3.17 -3.32 -11.70
N ARG A 50 -3.14 -4.13 -12.76
CA ARG A 50 -2.53 -5.48 -12.69
C ARG A 50 -1.04 -5.40 -12.35
N THR A 51 -0.33 -4.41 -12.88
CA THR A 51 1.11 -4.21 -12.60
C THR A 51 1.35 -3.76 -11.16
N LEU A 52 0.52 -2.85 -10.63
CA LEU A 52 0.55 -2.44 -9.23
C LEU A 52 0.38 -3.64 -8.29
N LEU A 53 -0.61 -4.51 -8.53
CA LEU A 53 -0.83 -5.68 -7.68
C LEU A 53 0.34 -6.67 -7.70
N LYS A 54 1.03 -6.81 -8.84
CA LYS A 54 2.27 -7.60 -8.91
C LYS A 54 3.38 -6.95 -8.09
N LYS A 55 3.52 -5.63 -8.17
CA LYS A 55 4.53 -4.87 -7.43
C LYS A 55 4.33 -4.94 -5.91
N LEU A 56 3.07 -4.88 -5.46
CA LEU A 56 2.72 -4.96 -4.03
C LEU A 56 2.73 -6.39 -3.47
N ARG A 57 2.96 -7.42 -4.30
CA ARG A 57 2.83 -8.82 -3.86
C ARG A 57 3.80 -9.17 -2.72
N GLU A 58 5.06 -8.79 -2.87
CA GLU A 58 6.07 -9.04 -1.82
C GLU A 58 5.74 -8.31 -0.52
N ASP A 59 5.22 -7.08 -0.61
CA ASP A 59 4.80 -6.30 0.57
C ASP A 59 3.60 -6.92 1.28
N LEU A 60 2.65 -7.44 0.49
CA LEU A 60 1.49 -8.17 1.01
C LEU A 60 1.94 -9.44 1.76
N ASP A 61 2.88 -10.19 1.18
CA ASP A 61 3.42 -11.44 1.73
C ASP A 61 4.23 -11.18 3.02
N LYS A 62 4.98 -10.08 3.08
CA LYS A 62 5.70 -9.64 4.30
C LYS A 62 4.78 -9.18 5.42
N ARG A 63 3.51 -8.92 5.11
CA ARG A 63 2.56 -8.23 6.00
C ARG A 63 3.04 -6.82 6.35
N SER A 64 3.50 -6.08 5.34
CA SER A 64 3.91 -4.67 5.49
C SER A 64 2.71 -3.78 5.77
N ILE A 65 2.89 -2.68 6.49
CA ILE A 65 1.95 -1.56 6.45
C ILE A 65 2.17 -0.85 5.11
N ILE A 66 1.12 -0.71 4.28
CA ILE A 66 1.25 -0.17 2.92
C ILE A 66 0.58 1.21 2.86
N CYS A 67 1.38 2.24 2.61
CA CYS A 67 0.96 3.62 2.47
C CYS A 67 0.97 4.04 1.00
N LEU A 68 -0.18 4.44 0.47
CA LEU A 68 -0.37 4.79 -0.92
C LEU A 68 -0.67 6.28 -1.09
N GLN A 69 -0.02 6.92 -2.07
CA GLN A 69 -0.34 8.27 -2.52
C GLN A 69 -0.96 8.24 -3.90
N GLU A 70 -1.62 9.33 -4.27
CA GLU A 70 -2.37 9.48 -5.52
C GLU A 70 -3.50 8.45 -5.71
N VAL A 71 -4.10 8.03 -4.59
CA VAL A 71 -5.27 7.16 -4.61
C VAL A 71 -6.47 8.01 -5.01
N SER A 72 -7.02 7.80 -6.21
CA SER A 72 -8.29 8.41 -6.63
C SER A 72 -9.46 7.46 -6.41
N GLN A 73 -10.71 7.90 -6.59
CA GLN A 73 -11.91 7.08 -6.37
C GLN A 73 -11.90 5.73 -7.13
N ILE A 74 -11.32 5.74 -8.34
CA ILE A 74 -11.15 4.53 -9.16
C ILE A 74 -10.19 3.54 -8.48
N TRP A 75 -9.03 4.04 -8.02
CA TRP A 75 -8.05 3.23 -7.32
C TRP A 75 -8.59 2.73 -5.99
N GLU A 76 -9.17 3.63 -5.19
CA GLU A 76 -9.77 3.39 -3.88
C GLU A 76 -10.75 2.20 -3.93
N SER A 77 -11.73 2.25 -4.85
CA SER A 77 -12.74 1.20 -5.02
C SER A 77 -12.13 -0.18 -5.26
N ARG A 78 -11.10 -0.27 -6.13
CA ARG A 78 -10.45 -1.54 -6.46
C ARG A 78 -9.48 -2.03 -5.39
N LEU A 79 -8.79 -1.10 -4.73
CA LEU A 79 -7.83 -1.41 -3.68
C LEU A 79 -8.52 -1.88 -2.41
N HIS A 80 -9.68 -1.31 -2.06
CA HIS A 80 -10.50 -1.84 -0.96
C HIS A 80 -10.80 -3.32 -1.12
N ALA A 81 -11.24 -3.75 -2.31
CA ALA A 81 -11.55 -5.16 -2.57
C ALA A 81 -10.32 -6.07 -2.42
N VAL A 82 -9.16 -5.62 -2.90
CA VAL A 82 -7.91 -6.40 -2.79
C VAL A 82 -7.44 -6.48 -1.35
N PHE A 83 -7.33 -5.35 -0.65
CA PHE A 83 -6.84 -5.34 0.73
C PHE A 83 -7.77 -6.11 1.67
N ALA A 84 -9.08 -6.00 1.51
CA ALA A 84 -10.03 -6.80 2.27
C ALA A 84 -9.82 -8.31 2.03
N LYS A 85 -9.65 -8.73 0.76
CA LYS A 85 -9.37 -10.13 0.41
C LYS A 85 -8.06 -10.65 1.02
N GLU A 86 -7.05 -9.80 1.12
CA GLU A 86 -5.73 -10.15 1.66
C GLU A 86 -5.67 -10.00 3.20
N GLY A 87 -6.79 -9.73 3.87
CA GLY A 87 -6.85 -9.60 5.33
C GLY A 87 -6.22 -8.31 5.86
N TYR A 88 -6.40 -7.21 5.14
CA TYR A 88 -6.00 -5.86 5.52
C TYR A 88 -7.22 -4.98 5.76
N TYR A 89 -7.06 -4.04 6.69
CA TYR A 89 -7.96 -2.89 6.81
C TYR A 89 -7.38 -1.73 6.00
N PHE A 90 -8.12 -1.27 4.98
CA PHE A 90 -7.69 -0.16 4.13
C PHE A 90 -8.47 1.10 4.48
N ILE A 91 -7.74 2.16 4.79
CA ILE A 91 -8.26 3.47 5.18
C ILE A 91 -7.90 4.44 4.05
N THR A 92 -8.82 5.29 3.64
CA THR A 92 -8.57 6.31 2.62
C THR A 92 -9.00 7.69 3.10
N GLN A 93 -8.27 8.72 2.68
CA GLN A 93 -8.70 10.12 2.80
C GLN A 93 -8.54 10.80 1.46
N LEU A 94 -9.67 11.06 0.82
CA LEU A 94 -9.79 11.62 -0.52
C LEU A 94 -10.07 13.12 -0.43
N TYR A 95 -9.00 13.93 -0.46
CA TYR A 95 -9.07 15.40 -0.30
C TYR A 95 -8.93 16.18 -1.62
N GLY A 96 -8.87 15.48 -2.75
CA GLY A 96 -8.72 16.06 -4.07
C GLY A 96 -9.99 16.75 -4.59
N ARG A 97 -10.00 17.03 -5.89
CA ARG A 97 -11.08 17.74 -6.60
C ARG A 97 -11.44 16.98 -7.87
N PRO A 98 -12.52 17.36 -8.59
CA PRO A 98 -12.90 16.68 -9.84
C PRO A 98 -11.74 16.48 -10.83
N PHE A 99 -10.85 17.46 -11.00
CA PHE A 99 -9.75 17.39 -11.97
C PHE A 99 -8.75 16.25 -11.72
N ASN A 100 -8.64 15.73 -10.50
CA ASN A 100 -7.76 14.60 -10.16
C ASN A 100 -8.53 13.37 -9.68
N ASN A 101 -9.86 13.35 -9.89
CA ASN A 101 -10.77 12.30 -9.43
C ASN A 101 -10.75 12.11 -7.91
N TYR A 102 -10.81 13.26 -7.20
CA TYR A 102 -10.82 13.32 -5.74
C TYR A 102 -9.66 12.55 -5.12
N MET A 103 -8.47 12.73 -5.69
CA MET A 103 -7.26 12.04 -5.27
C MET A 103 -6.88 12.35 -3.82
N GLY A 104 -6.33 11.36 -3.13
CA GLY A 104 -5.73 11.53 -1.83
C GLY A 104 -4.77 10.40 -1.49
N VAL A 105 -4.87 9.89 -0.27
CA VAL A 105 -3.99 8.87 0.29
C VAL A 105 -4.77 7.67 0.80
N GLY A 106 -4.08 6.54 0.94
CA GLY A 106 -4.62 5.38 1.64
C GLY A 106 -3.57 4.63 2.44
N ILE A 107 -4.00 3.97 3.52
CA ILE A 107 -3.15 3.15 4.38
C ILE A 107 -3.80 1.79 4.55
N ALA A 108 -3.11 0.72 4.17
CA ALA A 108 -3.51 -0.65 4.40
C ALA A 108 -2.72 -1.25 5.56
N VAL A 109 -3.42 -1.80 6.55
CA VAL A 109 -2.84 -2.39 7.75
C VAL A 109 -3.24 -3.87 7.87
N PRO A 110 -2.29 -4.81 8.03
CA PRO A 110 -2.59 -6.23 8.12
C PRO A 110 -3.19 -6.60 9.48
N LEU A 111 -4.40 -7.17 9.46
CA LEU A 111 -5.22 -7.41 10.66
C LEU A 111 -4.79 -8.59 11.53
N ASP A 112 -3.89 -9.44 11.04
CA ASP A 112 -3.27 -10.54 11.78
C ASP A 112 -2.07 -10.09 12.63
N ARG A 113 -1.52 -8.89 12.37
CA ARG A 113 -0.36 -8.33 13.09
C ARG A 113 -0.69 -7.09 13.91
N TYR A 114 -1.65 -6.29 13.45
CA TYR A 114 -1.99 -5.02 14.09
C TYR A 114 -3.47 -4.96 14.40
N ARG A 115 -3.78 -4.34 15.54
CA ARG A 115 -5.14 -3.95 15.90
C ARG A 115 -5.28 -2.45 15.69
N ILE A 116 -6.23 -2.06 14.84
CA ILE A 116 -6.62 -0.66 14.69
C ILE A 116 -7.35 -0.22 15.96
N GLN A 117 -6.89 0.88 16.56
CA GLN A 117 -7.50 1.44 17.77
C GLN A 117 -8.45 2.59 17.45
N ASP A 118 -8.07 3.45 16.50
CA ASP A 118 -8.86 4.61 16.09
C ASP A 118 -8.48 5.01 14.65
N VAL A 119 -9.42 5.68 13.96
CA VAL A 119 -9.24 6.25 12.63
C VAL A 119 -9.99 7.57 12.58
N ASN A 120 -9.25 8.67 12.50
CA ASN A 120 -9.80 10.02 12.44
C ASN A 120 -9.43 10.66 11.09
N LEU A 121 -10.45 10.92 10.26
CA LEU A 121 -10.34 11.40 8.88
C LEU A 121 -11.10 12.71 8.72
#